data_AF-A0A7C1AX98-F1
#
_entry.id   AF-A0A7C1AX98-F1
#
_cell.length_a   1.000
_cell.length_b   1.000
_cell.length_c   1.000
_cell.angle_alpha   90.00
_cell.angle_beta   90.00
_cell.angle_gamma   90.00
#
_symmetry.space_group_name_H-M   'P 1'
#
loop_
_entity.id
_entity.type
_entity.pdbx_description
1 polymer ?
#
loop_
_entity_poly.entity_id
_entity_poly.type
_entity_poly.pdbx_seq_one_letter_code
_entity_poly.pdbx_strand_id
1 'polypeptide(L)'
;MKKILCTTIIFFIFLSLFLKVNAQGLLITPDNPDEKTFPGGRIEYKIILDYTGEEQPRYTHTHSPHPTSTPPNPCPPPTPNSSSTHLEIGAKRATVNFSLSKVPEGWDVDFKYGIKSYTIEPGEKKEVFLIAKVPKETAPGKYEIEVKIQSDVGSYDPLELKAEVLEKDLEVLNIQYSPEDPKEGETVSVMAQVRNNSPEDLDVKTRLLVDYNTIEYKTISIPSGDTKSVVFTWTAIEGTHKLGVHALELPGEPDKSNNAKYVDVKVIKLPIGEADALFQKANSYYYKGEFAKAKQYYNSAKKLYAQIPNQDRIDQCNLLINNCNKYLQAQAYINQAENAFKSGDCDKAIELYNKAISIYEGLKDTTRVETAKKRLEEIEDACKPPPTTTPPPPSFFDKYKKYLAALVVLILLLFLYFMTTAKKKEKQKRVTEKPPLIKEKPVKEETAKEEEKEKEERPTKAEKEKLLRLYNGTEKILKTFTPEYIKSHIEEAVDVYSVLIKERNEMKRGIDPELEEKIEKNIKEIEEKIFSQL
;
A
#
# COMPACT_ATOMS: atom_id res chain seq x y z
N MET A 1 -25.60 75.03 22.70
CA MET A 1 -25.51 74.55 24.10
C MET A 1 -26.57 73.46 24.30
N LYS A 2 -26.20 72.18 24.14
CA LYS A 2 -27.08 71.00 24.32
C LYS A 2 -26.26 69.73 24.68
N LYS A 3 -25.40 69.90 25.68
CA LYS A 3 -24.60 68.93 26.45
C LYS A 3 -24.39 69.62 27.81
N ILE A 4 -24.21 68.87 28.91
CA ILE A 4 -24.32 69.33 30.32
C ILE A 4 -25.78 69.45 30.80
N LEU A 5 -26.52 68.32 30.84
CA LEU A 5 -27.63 68.07 31.79
C LEU A 5 -28.03 66.58 31.93
N CYS A 6 -27.17 65.64 31.53
CA CYS A 6 -27.51 64.19 31.54
C CYS A 6 -26.51 63.34 32.34
N THR A 7 -25.32 63.86 32.62
CA THR A 7 -24.24 63.16 33.35
C THR A 7 -24.41 63.16 34.87
N THR A 8 -25.21 64.04 35.45
CA THR A 8 -25.39 64.17 36.91
C THR A 8 -26.51 63.33 37.51
N ILE A 9 -27.45 62.81 36.70
CA ILE A 9 -28.51 61.91 37.19
C ILE A 9 -28.09 60.44 37.05
N ILE A 10 -27.37 60.08 35.98
CA ILE A 10 -26.79 58.74 35.82
C ILE A 10 -25.80 58.41 36.96
N PHE A 11 -25.10 59.41 37.49
CA PHE A 11 -24.17 59.24 38.61
C PHE A 11 -24.88 58.88 39.94
N PHE A 12 -26.18 59.17 40.10
CA PHE A 12 -26.94 58.79 41.30
C PHE A 12 -27.72 57.48 41.18
N ILE A 13 -27.80 56.89 39.98
CA ILE A 13 -28.34 55.53 39.76
C ILE A 13 -27.22 54.47 39.77
N PHE A 14 -25.99 54.83 39.38
CA PHE A 14 -24.83 53.94 39.52
C PHE A 14 -24.16 53.95 40.91
N LEU A 15 -24.44 54.94 41.76
CA LEU A 15 -23.86 55.02 43.11
C LEU A 15 -24.62 54.22 44.19
N SER A 16 -25.74 53.57 43.85
CA SER A 16 -26.37 52.54 44.70
C SER A 16 -25.71 51.16 44.56
N LEU A 17 -24.92 50.93 43.50
CA LEU A 17 -24.37 49.62 43.15
C LEU A 17 -23.01 49.27 43.78
N PHE A 18 -22.56 50.06 44.76
CA PHE A 18 -21.37 49.76 45.57
C PHE A 18 -21.58 49.94 47.09
N LEU A 19 -22.81 49.71 47.56
CA LEU A 19 -22.98 49.12 48.88
C LEU A 19 -22.45 47.68 48.83
N LYS A 20 -21.14 47.51 49.07
CA LYS A 20 -20.53 46.19 49.29
C LYS A 20 -21.07 45.64 50.62
N VAL A 21 -22.25 45.04 50.56
CA VAL A 21 -22.79 44.22 51.64
C VAL A 21 -21.83 43.04 51.78
N ASN A 22 -20.92 43.16 52.75
CA ASN A 22 -19.81 42.23 52.94
C ASN A 22 -20.33 40.97 53.65
N ALA A 23 -21.25 40.26 52.99
CA ALA A 23 -21.82 39.03 53.48
C ALA A 23 -20.71 37.98 53.57
N GLN A 24 -20.40 37.55 54.79
CA GLN A 24 -19.53 36.41 55.07
C GLN A 24 -20.27 35.14 54.62
N GLY A 25 -20.21 34.89 53.31
CA GLY A 25 -20.94 33.82 52.64
C GLY A 25 -20.12 32.55 52.60
N LEU A 26 -20.67 31.48 53.18
CA LEU A 26 -20.31 30.12 52.84
C LEU A 26 -20.92 29.81 51.46
N LEU A 27 -20.09 29.53 50.47
CA LEU A 27 -20.51 29.03 49.16
C LEU A 27 -20.47 27.49 49.16
N ILE A 28 -21.47 26.87 48.54
CA ILE A 28 -21.54 25.40 48.40
C ILE A 28 -21.93 25.07 46.96
N THR A 29 -21.04 24.38 46.23
CA THR A 29 -21.19 24.10 44.80
C THR A 29 -20.65 22.70 44.43
N PRO A 30 -21.25 21.99 43.47
CA PRO A 30 -20.63 20.80 42.90
C PRO A 30 -19.39 21.19 42.08
N ASP A 31 -18.34 20.36 42.11
CA ASP A 31 -17.12 20.50 41.29
C ASP A 31 -17.41 20.02 39.84
N ASN A 32 -18.13 18.90 39.72
CA ASN A 32 -18.83 18.50 38.50
C ASN A 32 -20.30 18.14 38.84
N PRO A 33 -21.32 18.82 38.27
CA PRO A 33 -22.72 18.46 38.45
C PRO A 33 -23.20 17.37 37.47
N ASP A 34 -22.56 17.21 36.31
CA ASP A 34 -23.02 16.34 35.22
C ASP A 34 -22.06 15.15 35.03
N GLU A 35 -22.45 13.99 35.55
CA GLU A 35 -21.63 12.76 35.52
C GLU A 35 -22.19 11.69 34.58
N LYS A 36 -21.33 10.77 34.14
CA LYS A 36 -21.70 9.67 33.24
C LYS A 36 -21.33 8.31 33.82
N THR A 37 -22.18 7.31 33.57
CA THR A 37 -21.95 5.94 34.03
C THR A 37 -22.72 4.94 33.18
N PHE A 38 -22.70 3.67 33.55
CA PHE A 38 -23.43 2.58 32.90
C PHE A 38 -24.21 1.76 33.94
N PRO A 39 -25.18 0.92 33.54
CA PRO A 39 -25.93 0.10 34.49
C PRO A 39 -24.99 -0.81 35.30
N GLY A 40 -25.14 -0.82 36.63
CA GLY A 40 -24.22 -1.49 37.56
C GLY A 40 -23.01 -0.64 38.00
N GLY A 41 -22.86 0.58 37.47
CA GLY A 41 -21.71 1.45 37.70
C GLY A 41 -21.72 2.22 39.03
N ARG A 42 -20.71 3.08 39.20
CA ARG A 42 -20.60 4.05 40.30
C ARG A 42 -20.33 5.44 39.74
N ILE A 43 -20.91 6.45 40.39
CA ILE A 43 -20.54 7.86 40.29
C ILE A 43 -20.02 8.32 41.67
N GLU A 44 -19.03 9.21 41.70
CA GLU A 44 -18.61 9.91 42.92
C GLU A 44 -18.62 11.42 42.66
N TYR A 45 -19.69 12.10 43.07
CA TYR A 45 -19.78 13.56 42.99
C TYR A 45 -18.95 14.20 44.08
N LYS A 46 -18.26 15.28 43.72
CA LYS A 46 -17.53 16.15 44.65
C LYS A 46 -18.27 17.46 44.82
N ILE A 47 -18.51 17.85 46.07
CA ILE A 47 -19.14 19.10 46.49
C ILE A 47 -18.10 19.90 47.27
N ILE A 48 -17.91 21.16 46.89
CA ILE A 48 -16.97 22.10 47.51
C ILE A 48 -17.75 23.01 48.47
N LEU A 49 -17.25 23.12 49.70
CA LEU A 49 -17.66 24.11 50.69
C LEU A 49 -16.54 25.13 50.78
N ASP A 50 -16.84 26.41 50.58
CA ASP A 50 -15.86 27.50 50.54
C ASP A 50 -16.35 28.65 51.44
N TYR A 51 -15.80 28.76 52.65
CA TYR A 51 -16.26 29.75 53.63
C TYR A 51 -15.37 30.99 53.64
N THR A 52 -15.53 31.85 52.63
CA THR A 52 -14.69 33.05 52.49
C THR A 52 -14.87 34.03 53.67
N GLY A 53 -13.78 34.26 54.42
CA GLY A 53 -13.66 35.28 55.45
C GLY A 53 -12.66 36.37 55.04
N GLU A 54 -13.08 37.64 55.02
CA GLU A 54 -12.15 38.76 54.84
C GLU A 54 -11.52 39.17 56.18
N GLU A 55 -10.24 38.85 56.38
CA GLU A 55 -9.40 39.66 57.27
C GLU A 55 -9.09 41.00 56.58
N GLN A 56 -9.27 42.12 57.28
CA GLN A 56 -8.83 43.42 56.78
C GLN A 56 -7.36 43.69 57.15
N PRO A 57 -6.53 44.18 56.21
CA PRO A 57 -5.13 44.51 56.49
C PRO A 57 -5.04 45.74 57.42
N ARG A 58 -4.22 45.65 58.47
CA ARG A 58 -3.89 46.80 59.32
C ARG A 58 -3.11 47.86 58.53
N TYR A 59 -3.74 49.01 58.27
CA TYR A 59 -3.02 50.19 57.79
C TYR A 59 -2.12 50.78 58.89
N THR A 60 -0.83 50.47 58.85
CA THR A 60 0.19 51.17 59.64
C THR A 60 0.59 52.48 58.94
N HIS A 61 -0.13 53.57 59.24
CA HIS A 61 0.29 54.90 58.78
C HIS A 61 1.42 55.45 59.65
N THR A 62 2.59 55.60 59.05
CA THR A 62 3.71 56.36 59.61
C THR A 62 3.48 57.86 59.47
N HIS A 63 3.65 58.61 60.55
CA HIS A 63 4.09 60.00 60.46
C HIS A 63 4.81 60.46 61.74
N SER A 64 5.94 61.15 61.55
CA SER A 64 6.59 62.01 62.56
C SER A 64 6.28 63.48 62.18
N PRO A 65 6.35 64.47 63.11
CA PRO A 65 7.63 64.87 63.73
C PRO A 65 7.56 65.16 65.25
N HIS A 66 8.72 65.49 65.82
CA HIS A 66 8.91 65.93 67.23
C HIS A 66 8.77 67.47 67.37
N PRO A 67 8.58 68.02 68.60
CA PRO A 67 9.78 68.44 69.36
C PRO A 67 9.71 68.39 70.91
N THR A 68 10.81 67.92 71.50
CA THR A 68 11.55 68.42 72.69
C THR A 68 10.84 69.16 73.85
N SER A 69 10.89 68.58 75.06
CA SER A 69 11.28 69.31 76.30
C SER A 69 11.85 68.40 77.43
N THR A 70 12.70 69.01 78.25
CA THR A 70 13.75 68.58 79.22
C THR A 70 13.35 67.64 80.40
N PRO A 71 14.29 66.84 80.98
CA PRO A 71 14.07 65.94 82.15
C PRO A 71 14.59 66.54 83.50
N PRO A 72 14.53 65.89 84.71
CA PRO A 72 15.46 64.79 85.09
C PRO A 72 14.97 63.70 86.11
N ASN A 73 15.51 62.46 85.99
CA ASN A 73 15.91 61.45 87.01
C ASN A 73 15.00 61.01 88.21
N PRO A 74 15.22 59.80 88.82
CA PRO A 74 15.74 58.53 88.29
C PRO A 74 14.88 57.28 88.66
N CYS A 75 15.26 56.10 88.15
CA CYS A 75 14.75 54.74 88.49
C CYS A 75 15.90 53.88 89.10
N PRO A 76 15.82 52.56 89.42
CA PRO A 76 14.81 51.50 89.14
C PRO A 76 14.56 50.57 90.38
N PRO A 77 14.37 49.21 90.32
CA PRO A 77 13.63 48.26 89.44
C PRO A 77 12.56 47.44 90.27
N PRO A 78 11.97 46.27 89.85
CA PRO A 78 11.88 45.57 88.56
C PRO A 78 10.44 45.15 88.11
N THR A 79 10.36 44.50 86.92
CA THR A 79 9.30 43.58 86.40
C THR A 79 7.85 44.07 86.14
N PRO A 80 7.39 44.04 84.88
CA PRO A 80 5.97 44.15 84.48
C PRO A 80 5.34 42.82 84.01
N ASN A 81 4.00 42.79 83.99
CA ASN A 81 3.08 42.12 83.02
C ASN A 81 1.78 41.74 83.77
N SER A 82 0.73 42.55 83.78
CA SER A 82 -0.11 43.01 82.64
C SER A 82 -1.00 41.90 82.08
N SER A 83 -2.06 41.56 82.80
CA SER A 83 -3.21 40.83 82.25
C SER A 83 -3.94 41.72 81.23
N SER A 84 -4.10 41.25 80.00
CA SER A 84 -4.99 41.86 79.01
C SER A 84 -6.15 40.91 78.69
N THR A 85 -7.37 41.35 78.95
CA THR A 85 -8.58 40.59 78.63
C THR A 85 -8.80 40.61 77.12
N HIS A 86 -8.52 39.49 76.44
CA HIS A 86 -8.70 39.39 75.00
C HIS A 86 -10.19 39.21 74.67
N LEU A 87 -10.80 40.21 74.02
CA LEU A 87 -12.21 40.16 73.62
C LEU A 87 -12.31 39.49 72.24
N GLU A 88 -12.64 38.20 72.23
CA GLU A 88 -12.92 37.47 70.99
C GLU A 88 -14.20 37.98 70.32
N ILE A 89 -14.05 38.74 69.25
CA ILE A 89 -15.10 38.93 68.23
C ILE A 89 -14.81 37.95 67.10
N GLY A 90 -14.91 36.66 67.42
CA GLY A 90 -14.66 35.58 66.47
C GLY A 90 -15.76 35.49 65.41
N ALA A 91 -15.38 35.37 64.15
CA ALA A 91 -16.31 35.02 63.09
C ALA A 91 -16.85 33.59 63.34
N LYS A 92 -18.18 33.45 63.39
CA LYS A 92 -18.84 32.23 63.85
C LYS A 92 -18.69 31.12 62.79
N ARG A 93 -18.04 30.01 63.15
CA ARG A 93 -17.99 28.77 62.36
C ARG A 93 -19.36 28.33 61.87
N ALA A 94 -19.42 27.83 60.64
CA ALA A 94 -20.63 27.32 60.03
C ALA A 94 -20.74 25.80 60.23
N THR A 95 -21.94 25.32 60.54
CA THR A 95 -22.29 23.90 60.52
C THR A 95 -23.19 23.62 59.34
N VAL A 96 -22.80 22.66 58.49
CA VAL A 96 -23.46 22.33 57.23
C VAL A 96 -23.95 20.90 57.30
N ASN A 97 -25.26 20.69 57.20
CA ASN A 97 -25.88 19.38 57.17
C ASN A 97 -26.39 19.07 55.77
N PHE A 98 -26.08 17.88 55.26
CA PHE A 98 -26.48 17.40 53.95
C PHE A 98 -27.50 16.26 54.08
N SER A 99 -28.51 16.27 53.22
CA SER A 99 -29.57 15.27 53.18
C SER A 99 -30.00 15.01 51.75
N LEU A 100 -30.34 13.76 51.42
CA LEU A 100 -30.87 13.40 50.10
C LEU A 100 -32.38 13.68 50.09
N SER A 101 -32.87 14.38 49.06
CA SER A 101 -34.29 14.70 48.91
C SER A 101 -34.96 14.11 47.69
N LYS A 102 -34.17 13.75 46.67
CA LYS A 102 -34.58 13.00 45.48
C LYS A 102 -33.42 12.10 45.11
N VAL A 103 -33.73 10.83 44.88
CA VAL A 103 -32.79 9.78 44.46
C VAL A 103 -33.55 8.92 43.45
N PRO A 104 -32.93 8.51 42.32
CA PRO A 104 -33.57 7.60 41.38
C PRO A 104 -33.94 6.26 42.03
N GLU A 105 -35.01 5.63 41.54
CA GLU A 105 -35.54 4.41 42.16
C GLU A 105 -34.51 3.28 42.16
N GLY A 106 -34.32 2.66 43.33
CA GLY A 106 -33.36 1.57 43.55
C GLY A 106 -31.89 1.97 43.64
N TRP A 107 -31.51 3.24 43.45
CA TRP A 107 -30.11 3.66 43.54
C TRP A 107 -29.62 3.72 44.99
N ASP A 108 -28.44 3.14 45.24
CA ASP A 108 -27.77 3.17 46.53
C ASP A 108 -26.82 4.38 46.58
N VAL A 109 -27.33 5.47 47.13
CA VAL A 109 -26.67 6.79 47.19
C VAL A 109 -26.41 7.17 48.64
N ASP A 110 -25.13 7.40 49.00
CA ASP A 110 -24.76 7.90 50.32
C ASP A 110 -23.47 8.74 50.30
N PHE A 111 -23.28 9.54 51.34
CA PHE A 111 -22.07 10.33 51.55
C PHE A 111 -20.89 9.42 51.90
N LYS A 112 -19.70 9.74 51.39
CA LYS A 112 -18.48 8.98 51.60
C LYS A 112 -18.16 8.93 53.10
N TYR A 113 -17.95 7.72 53.63
CA TYR A 113 -17.83 7.43 55.06
C TYR A 113 -19.08 7.76 55.93
N GLY A 114 -20.25 8.00 55.32
CA GLY A 114 -21.50 8.32 56.02
C GLY A 114 -21.56 9.72 56.63
N ILE A 115 -20.60 10.59 56.33
CA ILE A 115 -20.47 11.92 56.94
C ILE A 115 -21.49 12.88 56.31
N LYS A 116 -22.49 13.28 57.10
CA LYS A 116 -23.62 14.14 56.65
C LYS A 116 -23.64 15.51 57.32
N SER A 117 -22.67 15.79 58.19
CA SER A 117 -22.53 17.06 58.90
C SER A 117 -21.06 17.49 58.89
N TYR A 118 -20.81 18.74 58.53
CA TYR A 118 -19.46 19.32 58.42
C TYR A 118 -19.43 20.68 59.12
N THR A 119 -18.52 20.84 60.08
CA THR A 119 -18.15 22.17 60.61
C THR A 119 -17.04 22.76 59.74
N ILE A 120 -17.21 24.00 59.31
CA ILE A 120 -16.25 24.77 58.52
C ILE A 120 -16.00 26.13 59.17
N GLU A 121 -14.73 26.45 59.37
CA GLU A 121 -14.24 27.67 59.98
C GLU A 121 -14.02 28.75 58.89
N PRO A 122 -14.11 30.06 59.22
CA PRO A 122 -13.88 31.13 58.27
C PRO A 122 -12.48 31.07 57.64
N GLY A 123 -12.42 31.11 56.32
CA GLY A 123 -11.19 30.97 55.51
C GLY A 123 -10.88 29.53 55.06
N GLU A 124 -11.58 28.51 55.58
CA GLU A 124 -11.41 27.13 55.12
C GLU A 124 -12.15 26.83 53.80
N LYS A 125 -11.65 25.80 53.10
CA LYS A 125 -12.39 25.05 52.08
C LYS A 125 -12.41 23.57 52.44
N LYS A 126 -13.54 22.89 52.21
CA LYS A 126 -13.72 21.46 52.51
C LYS A 126 -14.40 20.74 51.35
N GLU A 127 -13.99 19.50 51.11
CA GLU A 127 -14.52 18.65 50.03
C GLU A 127 -15.43 17.57 50.62
N VAL A 128 -16.63 17.44 50.08
CA VAL A 128 -17.66 16.47 50.48
C VAL A 128 -17.97 15.59 49.29
N PHE A 129 -17.92 14.28 49.48
CA PHE A 129 -18.07 13.31 48.40
C PHE A 129 -19.38 12.53 48.56
N LEU A 130 -20.19 12.48 47.50
CA LEU A 130 -21.41 11.68 47.42
C LEU A 130 -21.20 10.53 46.44
N ILE A 131 -21.36 9.30 46.91
CA ILE A 131 -21.21 8.09 46.10
C ILE A 131 -22.60 7.60 45.71
N ALA A 132 -22.86 7.48 44.42
CA ALA A 132 -24.05 6.83 43.88
C ALA A 132 -23.67 5.51 43.20
N LYS A 133 -24.32 4.41 43.56
CA LYS A 133 -24.20 3.10 42.89
C LYS A 133 -25.45 2.86 42.08
N VAL A 134 -25.29 2.63 40.79
CA VAL A 134 -26.38 2.44 39.84
C VAL A 134 -26.73 0.95 39.75
N PRO A 135 -28.00 0.53 39.91
CA PRO A 135 -28.42 -0.84 39.69
C PRO A 135 -28.08 -1.37 38.29
N LYS A 136 -27.86 -2.70 38.17
CA LYS A 136 -27.57 -3.36 36.89
C LYS A 136 -28.73 -3.29 35.89
N GLU A 137 -29.95 -3.21 36.39
CA GLU A 137 -31.17 -3.15 35.59
C GLU A 137 -31.67 -1.70 35.37
N THR A 138 -30.86 -0.68 35.71
CA THR A 138 -31.22 0.72 35.45
C THR A 138 -31.26 0.98 33.95
N ALA A 139 -32.40 1.48 33.47
CA ALA A 139 -32.55 1.87 32.08
C ALA A 139 -31.55 2.97 31.70
N PRO A 140 -31.06 3.00 30.46
CA PRO A 140 -30.30 4.13 29.94
C PRO A 140 -31.13 5.43 29.96
N GLY A 141 -30.45 6.57 30.12
CA GLY A 141 -31.11 7.88 30.16
C GLY A 141 -30.53 8.83 31.20
N LYS A 142 -31.27 9.90 31.49
CA LYS A 142 -30.86 10.97 32.40
C LYS A 142 -31.61 10.89 33.72
N TYR A 143 -30.83 11.02 34.80
CA TYR A 143 -31.27 10.86 36.18
C TYR A 143 -30.80 12.05 37.02
N GLU A 144 -31.54 12.34 38.08
CA GLU A 144 -31.30 13.49 38.96
C GLU A 144 -31.31 13.07 40.43
N ILE A 145 -30.31 13.53 41.17
CA ILE A 145 -30.17 13.40 42.62
C ILE A 145 -30.21 14.82 43.19
N GLU A 146 -31.12 15.09 44.13
CA GLU A 146 -31.18 16.39 44.82
C GLU A 146 -30.61 16.27 46.23
N VAL A 147 -29.63 17.11 46.54
CA VAL A 147 -29.02 17.22 47.87
C VAL A 147 -29.52 18.48 48.56
N LYS A 148 -30.37 18.33 49.59
CA LYS A 148 -30.77 19.43 50.47
C LYS A 148 -29.68 19.76 51.48
N ILE A 149 -29.31 21.03 51.51
CA ILE A 149 -28.43 21.63 52.51
C ILE A 149 -29.27 22.28 53.61
N GLN A 150 -28.80 22.19 54.85
CA GLN A 150 -29.23 23.04 55.96
C GLN A 150 -28.00 23.60 56.66
N SER A 151 -27.98 24.90 56.95
CA SER A 151 -26.86 25.55 57.66
C SER A 151 -27.35 26.53 58.71
N ASP A 152 -26.53 26.76 59.73
CA ASP A 152 -26.79 27.72 60.81
C ASP A 152 -26.23 29.13 60.53
N VAL A 153 -25.76 29.38 59.30
CA VAL A 153 -25.34 30.70 58.78
C VAL A 153 -26.06 31.13 57.49
N GLY A 154 -26.91 30.29 56.90
CA GLY A 154 -27.60 30.61 55.64
C GLY A 154 -28.64 29.59 55.18
N SER A 155 -29.50 30.02 54.26
CA SER A 155 -30.42 29.15 53.52
C SER A 155 -29.86 28.87 52.13
N TYR A 156 -30.04 27.66 51.64
CA TYR A 156 -29.46 27.17 50.38
C TYR A 156 -30.52 26.39 49.60
N ASP A 157 -30.56 26.60 48.29
CA ASP A 157 -31.34 25.76 47.39
C ASP A 157 -30.70 24.34 47.30
N PRO A 158 -31.48 23.29 46.97
CA PRO A 158 -30.92 21.95 46.78
C PRO A 158 -29.91 21.93 45.62
N LEU A 159 -28.82 21.17 45.77
CA LEU A 159 -27.93 20.88 44.64
C LEU A 159 -28.57 19.82 43.76
N GLU A 160 -28.87 20.18 42.51
CA GLU A 160 -29.15 19.24 41.44
C GLU A 160 -27.84 18.59 40.98
N LEU A 161 -27.73 17.27 41.13
CA LEU A 161 -26.66 16.44 40.58
C LEU A 161 -27.27 15.54 39.50
N LYS A 162 -26.63 15.48 38.33
CA LYS A 162 -27.15 14.82 37.13
C LYS A 162 -26.27 13.64 36.74
N ALA A 163 -26.92 12.55 36.33
CA ALA A 163 -26.28 11.31 35.92
C ALA A 163 -26.84 10.86 34.56
N GLU A 164 -25.98 10.66 33.58
CA GLU A 164 -26.33 10.01 32.31
C GLU A 164 -25.88 8.55 32.34
N VAL A 165 -26.85 7.63 32.34
CA VAL A 165 -26.62 6.18 32.23
C VAL A 165 -26.59 5.84 30.74
N LEU A 166 -25.45 5.33 30.29
CA LEU A 166 -25.15 5.05 28.88
C LEU A 166 -25.49 3.61 28.49
N GLU A 167 -25.72 3.41 27.19
CA GLU A 167 -25.93 2.10 26.56
C GLU A 167 -24.60 1.42 26.23
N LYS A 168 -24.54 0.07 26.33
CA LYS A 168 -23.43 -0.69 25.76
C LYS A 168 -23.59 -0.75 24.26
N ASP A 169 -22.54 -0.39 23.53
CA ASP A 169 -22.61 -0.19 22.09
C ASP A 169 -21.25 -0.50 21.42
N LEU A 170 -21.31 -1.09 20.22
CA LEU A 170 -20.19 -1.25 19.28
C LEU A 170 -20.50 -0.61 17.93
N GLU A 171 -19.66 0.33 17.51
CA GLU A 171 -19.77 0.96 16.20
C GLU A 171 -18.60 0.54 15.29
N VAL A 172 -18.91 0.04 14.09
CA VAL A 172 -17.95 0.02 13.00
C VAL A 172 -17.99 1.41 12.36
N LEU A 173 -17.02 2.28 12.62
CA LEU A 173 -17.04 3.68 12.17
C LEU A 173 -16.91 3.80 10.65
N ASN A 174 -15.95 3.07 10.08
CA ASN A 174 -15.63 3.10 8.65
C ASN A 174 -15.02 1.77 8.19
N ILE A 175 -15.03 1.59 6.86
CA ILE A 175 -14.34 0.52 6.14
C ILE A 175 -13.57 1.17 4.98
N GLN A 176 -12.33 0.74 4.76
CA GLN A 176 -11.47 1.16 3.66
C GLN A 176 -10.72 -0.08 3.13
N TYR A 177 -10.36 -0.07 1.85
CA TYR A 177 -9.63 -1.17 1.23
C TYR A 177 -8.49 -0.67 0.34
N SER A 178 -7.55 -1.56 0.03
CA SER A 178 -6.42 -1.26 -0.88
C SER A 178 -5.98 -2.55 -1.59
N PRO A 179 -5.66 -2.52 -2.90
CA PRO A 179 -5.67 -1.35 -3.79
C PRO A 179 -7.09 -0.84 -4.11
N GLU A 180 -7.20 0.40 -4.58
CA GLU A 180 -8.46 1.07 -4.97
C GLU A 180 -9.08 0.45 -6.25
N ASP A 181 -8.23 0.15 -7.25
CA ASP A 181 -8.57 -0.63 -8.45
C ASP A 181 -7.97 -2.07 -8.35
N PRO A 182 -8.61 -2.99 -7.60
CA PRO A 182 -8.14 -4.38 -7.52
C PRO A 182 -8.37 -5.14 -8.82
N LYS A 183 -7.41 -5.99 -9.14
CA LYS A 183 -7.45 -6.89 -10.30
C LYS A 183 -7.68 -8.31 -9.82
N GLU A 184 -8.30 -9.15 -10.65
CA GLU A 184 -8.52 -10.56 -10.33
C GLU A 184 -7.22 -11.25 -9.89
N GLY A 185 -7.27 -11.95 -8.75
CA GLY A 185 -6.13 -12.62 -8.13
C GLY A 185 -5.23 -11.74 -7.24
N GLU A 186 -5.43 -10.42 -7.19
CA GLU A 186 -4.70 -9.56 -6.24
C GLU A 186 -5.24 -9.72 -4.81
N THR A 187 -4.36 -9.59 -3.82
CA THR A 187 -4.74 -9.56 -2.41
C THR A 187 -5.18 -8.16 -2.00
N VAL A 188 -6.47 -8.00 -1.72
CA VAL A 188 -7.06 -6.79 -1.16
C VAL A 188 -6.89 -6.82 0.36
N SER A 189 -6.29 -5.77 0.91
CA SER A 189 -6.30 -5.48 2.34
C SER A 189 -7.57 -4.71 2.67
N VAL A 190 -8.36 -5.19 3.63
CA VAL A 190 -9.62 -4.56 4.07
C VAL A 190 -9.47 -4.17 5.53
N MET A 191 -9.48 -2.85 5.80
CA MET A 191 -9.34 -2.29 7.14
C MET A 191 -10.65 -1.65 7.58
N ALA A 192 -11.06 -1.86 8.83
CA ALA A 192 -12.20 -1.19 9.43
C ALA A 192 -11.86 -0.68 10.82
N GLN A 193 -12.36 0.51 11.17
CA GLN A 193 -12.24 1.06 12.51
C GLN A 193 -13.45 0.65 13.34
N VAL A 194 -13.21 -0.02 14.46
CA VAL A 194 -14.22 -0.47 15.41
C VAL A 194 -14.04 0.28 16.72
N ARG A 195 -15.14 0.80 17.25
CA ARG A 195 -15.20 1.60 18.46
C ARG A 195 -15.97 0.86 19.55
N ASN A 196 -15.43 0.89 20.77
CA ASN A 196 -16.09 0.37 21.96
C ASN A 196 -16.72 1.53 22.74
N ASN A 197 -18.05 1.57 22.84
CA ASN A 197 -18.79 2.56 23.63
C ASN A 197 -19.31 1.97 24.96
N SER A 198 -18.80 0.81 25.39
CA SER A 198 -19.15 0.10 26.64
C SER A 198 -18.18 0.47 27.80
N PRO A 199 -18.53 0.21 29.08
CA PRO A 199 -17.74 0.63 30.25
C PRO A 199 -16.47 -0.18 30.53
N GLU A 200 -16.23 -1.24 29.75
CA GLU A 200 -15.25 -2.27 30.02
C GLU A 200 -14.45 -2.58 28.75
N ASP A 201 -13.23 -3.05 28.92
CA ASP A 201 -12.35 -3.42 27.81
C ASP A 201 -12.88 -4.71 27.17
N LEU A 202 -13.01 -4.73 25.84
CA LEU A 202 -13.69 -5.81 25.12
C LEU A 202 -12.80 -6.49 24.08
N ASP A 203 -12.72 -7.82 24.15
CA ASP A 203 -12.21 -8.67 23.07
C ASP A 203 -13.29 -8.85 21.99
N VAL A 204 -13.48 -7.81 21.18
CA VAL A 204 -14.51 -7.76 20.13
C VAL A 204 -14.18 -8.73 19.01
N LYS A 205 -15.05 -9.73 18.84
CA LYS A 205 -15.02 -10.62 17.66
C LYS A 205 -15.65 -9.91 16.47
N THR A 206 -14.96 -9.94 15.35
CA THR A 206 -15.31 -9.28 14.09
C THR A 206 -15.26 -10.29 12.94
N ARG A 207 -15.93 -9.98 11.83
CA ARG A 207 -15.87 -10.79 10.60
C ARG A 207 -15.78 -9.95 9.34
N LEU A 208 -15.04 -10.46 8.35
CA LEU A 208 -15.09 -10.00 6.96
C LEU A 208 -16.26 -10.66 6.25
N LEU A 209 -17.04 -9.85 5.54
CA LEU A 209 -18.12 -10.24 4.64
C LEU A 209 -17.73 -9.91 3.21
N VAL A 210 -17.99 -10.84 2.28
CA VAL A 210 -17.95 -10.61 0.82
C VAL A 210 -19.26 -11.14 0.26
N ASP A 211 -20.04 -10.24 -0.36
CA ASP A 211 -21.41 -10.53 -0.84
C ASP A 211 -22.29 -11.18 0.25
N TYR A 212 -22.20 -10.61 1.46
CA TYR A 212 -22.84 -11.09 2.69
C TYR A 212 -22.38 -12.45 3.23
N ASN A 213 -21.50 -13.17 2.52
CA ASN A 213 -20.89 -14.42 2.99
C ASN A 213 -19.70 -14.12 3.91
N THR A 214 -19.57 -14.86 5.02
CA THR A 214 -18.43 -14.67 5.95
C THR A 214 -17.18 -15.38 5.44
N ILE A 215 -16.08 -14.64 5.31
CA ILE A 215 -14.79 -15.15 4.80
C ILE A 215 -13.80 -15.45 5.94
N GLU A 216 -13.65 -14.52 6.88
CA GLU A 216 -12.66 -14.62 7.97
C GLU A 216 -13.24 -14.02 9.26
N TYR A 217 -12.84 -14.56 10.42
CA TYR A 217 -13.12 -13.99 11.74
C TYR A 217 -11.82 -13.53 12.41
N LYS A 218 -11.83 -12.38 13.09
CA LYS A 218 -10.73 -11.90 13.93
C LYS A 218 -11.25 -11.34 15.25
N THR A 219 -10.49 -11.49 16.32
CA THR A 219 -10.78 -10.85 17.61
C THR A 219 -9.76 -9.75 17.84
N ILE A 220 -10.22 -8.57 18.26
CA ILE A 220 -9.38 -7.43 18.63
C ILE A 220 -9.77 -6.91 20.01
N SER A 221 -8.77 -6.59 20.84
CA SER A 221 -9.01 -6.02 22.17
C SER A 221 -9.15 -4.50 22.07
N ILE A 222 -10.29 -3.97 22.49
CA ILE A 222 -10.67 -2.55 22.39
C ILE A 222 -10.99 -2.02 23.80
N PRO A 223 -10.18 -1.12 24.37
CA PRO A 223 -10.48 -0.54 25.68
C PRO A 223 -11.79 0.26 25.72
N SER A 224 -12.34 0.46 26.92
CA SER A 224 -13.53 1.27 27.18
C SER A 224 -13.44 2.67 26.55
N GLY A 225 -14.38 3.02 25.67
CA GLY A 225 -14.43 4.32 24.97
C GLY A 225 -13.48 4.47 23.79
N ASP A 226 -12.63 3.46 23.52
CA ASP A 226 -11.50 3.55 22.62
C ASP A 226 -11.86 3.06 21.19
N THR A 227 -10.97 3.31 20.22
CA THR A 227 -11.13 2.84 18.83
C THR A 227 -9.89 2.09 18.36
N LYS A 228 -10.10 0.99 17.61
CA LYS A 228 -9.03 0.14 17.07
C LYS A 228 -9.34 -0.26 15.63
N SER A 229 -8.30 -0.45 14.82
CA SER A 229 -8.44 -0.96 13.45
C SER A 229 -8.28 -2.48 13.42
N VAL A 230 -9.23 -3.18 12.79
CA VAL A 230 -9.05 -4.57 12.36
C VAL A 230 -8.64 -4.59 10.88
N VAL A 231 -7.79 -5.54 10.49
CA VAL A 231 -7.35 -5.73 9.09
C VAL A 231 -7.57 -7.18 8.66
N PHE A 232 -8.29 -7.36 7.56
CA PHE A 232 -8.54 -8.63 6.88
C PHE A 232 -7.88 -8.65 5.50
N THR A 233 -7.77 -9.84 4.90
CA THR A 233 -7.23 -10.02 3.54
C THR A 233 -8.16 -10.88 2.70
N TRP A 234 -8.43 -10.44 1.47
CA TRP A 234 -9.29 -11.14 0.51
C TRP A 234 -8.60 -11.23 -0.85
N THR A 235 -8.62 -12.39 -1.49
CA THR A 235 -8.16 -12.53 -2.89
C THR A 235 -9.29 -12.12 -3.82
N ALA A 236 -9.06 -11.07 -4.62
CA ALA A 236 -10.06 -10.48 -5.48
C ALA A 236 -10.53 -11.44 -6.58
N ILE A 237 -11.84 -11.54 -6.76
CA ILE A 237 -12.52 -12.31 -7.82
C ILE A 237 -13.10 -11.31 -8.83
N GLU A 238 -13.11 -11.61 -10.13
CA GLU A 238 -13.69 -10.72 -11.15
C GLU A 238 -15.19 -10.45 -10.88
N GLY A 239 -15.58 -9.18 -10.75
CA GLY A 239 -16.96 -8.79 -10.53
C GLY A 239 -17.12 -7.44 -9.82
N THR A 240 -18.37 -7.09 -9.52
CA THR A 240 -18.70 -6.08 -8.51
C THR A 240 -19.12 -6.83 -7.25
N HIS A 241 -18.41 -6.60 -6.15
CA HIS A 241 -18.62 -7.28 -4.87
C HIS A 241 -18.94 -6.27 -3.78
N LYS A 242 -19.76 -6.66 -2.79
CA LYS A 242 -19.98 -5.87 -1.58
C LYS A 242 -19.09 -6.39 -0.46
N LEU A 243 -18.04 -5.65 -0.14
CA LEU A 243 -17.23 -5.88 1.05
C LEU A 243 -17.98 -5.35 2.27
N GLY A 244 -17.81 -6.01 3.42
CA GLY A 244 -18.27 -5.48 4.69
C GLY A 244 -17.45 -5.98 5.87
N VAL A 245 -17.40 -5.19 6.93
CA VAL A 245 -16.89 -5.65 8.24
C VAL A 245 -18.01 -5.48 9.25
N HIS A 246 -18.20 -6.51 10.05
CA HIS A 246 -19.26 -6.62 11.04
C HIS A 246 -18.63 -7.03 12.37
N ALA A 247 -18.77 -6.18 13.40
CA ALA A 247 -18.51 -6.56 14.79
C ALA A 247 -19.69 -7.38 15.30
N LEU A 248 -19.43 -8.42 16.09
CA LEU A 248 -20.47 -9.31 16.59
C LEU A 248 -21.11 -8.71 17.84
N GLU A 249 -22.43 -8.80 17.90
CA GLU A 249 -23.27 -8.20 18.94
C GLU A 249 -22.85 -8.57 20.37
N LEU A 250 -22.97 -7.60 21.29
CA LEU A 250 -22.71 -7.80 22.71
C LEU A 250 -23.97 -8.25 23.47
N PRO A 251 -23.81 -9.02 24.57
CA PRO A 251 -24.91 -9.26 25.51
C PRO A 251 -25.41 -7.96 26.15
N GLY A 252 -26.66 -7.58 25.86
CA GLY A 252 -27.31 -6.38 26.40
C GLY A 252 -27.13 -5.10 25.56
N GLU A 253 -26.57 -5.21 24.36
CA GLU A 253 -26.47 -4.10 23.40
C GLU A 253 -27.83 -3.80 22.73
N PRO A 254 -28.29 -2.52 22.67
CA PRO A 254 -29.60 -2.16 22.13
C PRO A 254 -29.55 -1.74 20.66
N ASP A 255 -28.62 -0.88 20.22
CA ASP A 255 -28.39 -0.61 18.79
C ASP A 255 -27.40 -1.62 18.21
N LYS A 256 -27.76 -2.13 17.04
CA LYS A 256 -26.99 -3.13 16.26
C LYS A 256 -26.92 -2.76 14.78
N SER A 257 -27.44 -1.58 14.42
CA SER A 257 -27.49 -1.08 13.04
C SER A 257 -26.15 -0.48 12.58
N ASN A 258 -25.36 0.01 13.54
CA ASN A 258 -24.01 0.56 13.45
C ASN A 258 -22.89 -0.51 13.51
N ASN A 259 -23.19 -1.71 14.00
CA ASN A 259 -22.27 -2.84 14.14
C ASN A 259 -21.70 -3.39 12.81
N ALA A 260 -22.11 -2.84 11.64
CA ALA A 260 -21.53 -3.18 10.36
C ALA A 260 -21.43 -1.98 9.40
N LYS A 261 -20.36 -1.94 8.61
CA LYS A 261 -20.24 -1.07 7.43
C LYS A 261 -19.91 -1.88 6.19
N TYR A 262 -20.34 -1.37 5.05
CA TYR A 262 -20.17 -2.00 3.74
C TYR A 262 -19.63 -0.99 2.73
N VAL A 263 -18.91 -1.48 1.73
CA VAL A 263 -18.46 -0.71 0.57
C VAL A 263 -18.49 -1.60 -0.66
N ASP A 264 -18.91 -1.03 -1.79
CA ASP A 264 -18.91 -1.72 -3.07
C ASP A 264 -17.53 -1.59 -3.73
N VAL A 265 -16.95 -2.72 -4.12
CA VAL A 265 -15.66 -2.81 -4.81
C VAL A 265 -15.89 -3.39 -6.21
N LYS A 266 -15.14 -2.88 -7.19
CA LYS A 266 -15.15 -3.41 -8.55
C LYS A 266 -13.78 -4.00 -8.87
N VAL A 267 -13.76 -5.30 -9.13
CA VAL A 267 -12.56 -6.04 -9.53
C VAL A 267 -12.55 -6.24 -11.04
N ILE A 268 -11.42 -5.96 -11.68
CA ILE A 268 -11.24 -6.17 -13.13
C ILE A 268 -10.36 -7.38 -13.43
N LYS A 269 -10.80 -8.25 -14.35
CA LYS A 269 -9.89 -9.20 -15.02
C LYS A 269 -9.08 -8.42 -16.05
N LEU A 270 -7.74 -8.49 -15.98
CA LEU A 270 -6.89 -7.97 -17.04
C LEU A 270 -6.80 -8.97 -18.20
N PRO A 271 -6.84 -8.54 -19.48
CA PRO A 271 -6.88 -9.41 -20.65
C PRO A 271 -5.52 -10.03 -21.02
N ILE A 272 -4.70 -10.43 -20.03
CA ILE A 272 -3.30 -10.86 -20.20
C ILE A 272 -3.20 -12.10 -21.10
N GLY A 273 -3.96 -13.14 -20.79
CA GLY A 273 -3.96 -14.38 -21.58
C GLY A 273 -4.48 -14.20 -23.00
N GLU A 274 -5.44 -13.29 -23.21
CA GLU A 274 -5.94 -12.96 -24.54
C GLU A 274 -4.91 -12.17 -25.36
N ALA A 275 -4.23 -11.20 -24.72
CA ALA A 275 -3.17 -10.41 -25.35
C ALA A 275 -2.01 -11.31 -25.83
N ASP A 276 -1.52 -12.20 -24.95
CA ASP A 276 -0.48 -13.17 -25.26
C ASP A 276 -0.92 -14.17 -26.35
N ALA A 277 -2.17 -14.66 -26.31
CA ALA A 277 -2.70 -15.56 -27.33
C ALA A 277 -2.80 -14.87 -28.71
N LEU A 278 -3.22 -13.60 -28.77
CA LEU A 278 -3.23 -12.81 -30.00
C LEU A 278 -1.82 -12.55 -30.52
N PHE A 279 -0.85 -12.30 -29.63
CA PHE A 279 0.56 -12.09 -30.00
C PHE A 279 1.18 -13.36 -30.60
N GLN A 280 1.00 -14.53 -29.96
CA GLN A 280 1.51 -15.79 -30.51
C GLN A 280 0.79 -16.21 -31.81
N LYS A 281 -0.50 -15.90 -31.93
CA LYS A 281 -1.23 -16.08 -33.20
C LYS A 281 -0.69 -15.16 -34.31
N ALA A 282 -0.28 -13.94 -33.98
CA ALA A 282 0.41 -13.05 -34.91
C ALA A 282 1.77 -13.60 -35.35
N ASN A 283 2.58 -14.10 -34.41
CA ASN A 283 3.86 -14.76 -34.67
C ASN A 283 3.69 -15.94 -35.64
N SER A 284 2.70 -16.81 -35.42
CA SER A 284 2.44 -17.95 -36.33
C SER A 284 2.14 -17.51 -37.77
N TYR A 285 1.42 -16.40 -37.97
CA TYR A 285 1.20 -15.84 -39.31
C TYR A 285 2.43 -15.12 -39.88
N TYR A 286 3.27 -14.51 -39.03
CA TYR A 286 4.51 -13.84 -39.44
C TYR A 286 5.50 -14.84 -40.04
N TYR A 287 5.77 -15.95 -39.35
CA TYR A 287 6.68 -16.99 -39.84
C TYR A 287 6.15 -17.65 -41.13
N LYS A 288 4.83 -17.86 -41.26
CA LYS A 288 4.16 -18.33 -42.49
C LYS A 288 4.20 -17.32 -43.66
N GLY A 289 4.71 -16.11 -43.45
CA GLY A 289 4.72 -15.05 -44.48
C GLY A 289 3.35 -14.41 -44.75
N GLU A 290 2.36 -14.68 -43.91
CA GLU A 290 0.99 -14.12 -43.99
C GLU A 290 0.94 -12.74 -43.31
N PHE A 291 1.86 -11.84 -43.69
CA PHE A 291 2.15 -10.59 -42.97
C PHE A 291 0.93 -9.66 -42.78
N ALA A 292 -0.06 -9.72 -43.67
CA ALA A 292 -1.32 -8.99 -43.52
C ALA A 292 -2.13 -9.46 -42.30
N LYS A 293 -2.22 -10.78 -42.09
CA LYS A 293 -2.87 -11.39 -40.90
C LYS A 293 -2.02 -11.17 -39.66
N ALA A 294 -0.70 -11.35 -39.76
CA ALA A 294 0.22 -11.09 -38.65
C ALA A 294 0.06 -9.65 -38.12
N LYS A 295 0.11 -8.65 -39.02
CA LYS A 295 -0.16 -7.25 -38.70
C LYS A 295 -1.51 -7.04 -38.02
N GLN A 296 -2.58 -7.68 -38.48
CA GLN A 296 -3.91 -7.59 -37.86
C GLN A 296 -3.85 -8.07 -36.40
N TYR A 297 -3.31 -9.27 -36.16
CA TYR A 297 -3.24 -9.85 -34.82
C TYR A 297 -2.28 -9.09 -33.88
N TYR A 298 -1.15 -8.54 -34.35
CA TYR A 298 -0.31 -7.65 -33.55
C TYR A 298 -1.03 -6.36 -33.14
N ASN A 299 -1.88 -5.78 -34.00
CA ASN A 299 -2.69 -4.62 -33.63
C ASN A 299 -3.76 -4.98 -32.58
N SER A 300 -4.36 -6.16 -32.69
CA SER A 300 -5.29 -6.68 -31.67
C SER A 300 -4.58 -6.91 -30.32
N ALA A 301 -3.42 -7.58 -30.31
CA ALA A 301 -2.62 -7.80 -29.11
C ALA A 301 -2.19 -6.48 -28.46
N LYS A 302 -1.66 -5.53 -29.25
CA LYS A 302 -1.30 -4.18 -28.80
C LYS A 302 -2.46 -3.45 -28.11
N LYS A 303 -3.70 -3.61 -28.57
CA LYS A 303 -4.88 -2.98 -27.94
C LYS A 303 -5.17 -3.56 -26.55
N LEU A 304 -4.86 -4.82 -26.29
CA LEU A 304 -5.01 -5.44 -24.98
C LEU A 304 -3.80 -5.15 -24.07
N TYR A 305 -2.58 -5.17 -24.63
CA TYR A 305 -1.37 -4.70 -23.96
C TYR A 305 -1.35 -3.18 -23.64
N ALA A 306 -2.33 -2.41 -24.10
CA ALA A 306 -2.54 -1.01 -23.69
C ALA A 306 -3.52 -0.87 -22.50
N GLN A 307 -4.24 -1.92 -22.13
CA GLN A 307 -5.09 -2.00 -20.92
C GLN A 307 -4.36 -2.63 -19.74
N ILE A 308 -3.29 -3.37 -20.04
CA ILE A 308 -2.30 -3.87 -19.08
C ILE A 308 -1.13 -2.86 -19.13
N PRO A 309 -0.53 -2.41 -18.02
CA PRO A 309 0.62 -1.50 -18.07
C PRO A 309 1.92 -2.22 -18.49
N ASN A 310 1.99 -2.67 -19.75
CA ASN A 310 3.09 -3.47 -20.29
C ASN A 310 3.68 -2.83 -21.56
N GLN A 311 4.55 -1.83 -21.37
CA GLN A 311 5.16 -1.07 -22.46
C GLN A 311 6.05 -1.94 -23.37
N ASP A 312 6.83 -2.87 -22.80
CA ASP A 312 7.68 -3.81 -23.55
C ASP A 312 6.90 -4.55 -24.65
N ARG A 313 5.73 -5.13 -24.32
CA ARG A 313 4.88 -5.83 -25.30
C ARG A 313 4.24 -4.87 -26.31
N ILE A 314 3.91 -3.63 -25.93
CA ILE A 314 3.43 -2.60 -26.88
C ILE A 314 4.52 -2.31 -27.93
N ASP A 315 5.77 -2.16 -27.51
CA ASP A 315 6.87 -1.79 -28.42
C ASP A 315 7.38 -2.94 -29.28
N GLN A 316 7.35 -4.18 -28.77
CA GLN A 316 7.49 -5.37 -29.61
C GLN A 316 6.40 -5.42 -30.69
N CYS A 317 5.12 -5.16 -30.34
CA CYS A 317 4.04 -5.09 -31.33
C CYS A 317 4.31 -3.97 -32.37
N ASN A 318 4.78 -2.79 -31.94
CA ASN A 318 5.14 -1.69 -32.84
C ASN A 318 6.23 -2.11 -33.85
N LEU A 319 7.29 -2.76 -33.37
CA LEU A 319 8.39 -3.28 -34.20
C LEU A 319 7.89 -4.31 -35.23
N LEU A 320 7.12 -5.31 -34.77
CA LEU A 320 6.63 -6.40 -35.62
C LEU A 320 5.58 -5.93 -36.64
N ILE A 321 4.73 -4.95 -36.29
CA ILE A 321 3.85 -4.25 -37.24
C ILE A 321 4.65 -3.52 -38.32
N ASN A 322 5.73 -2.84 -37.95
CA ASN A 322 6.60 -2.13 -38.89
C ASN A 322 7.36 -3.10 -39.82
N ASN A 323 7.81 -4.24 -39.31
CA ASN A 323 8.38 -5.30 -40.14
C ASN A 323 7.32 -5.87 -41.11
N CYS A 324 6.10 -6.16 -40.64
CA CYS A 324 5.00 -6.58 -41.53
C CYS A 324 4.72 -5.57 -42.65
N ASN A 325 4.76 -4.26 -42.36
CA ASN A 325 4.61 -3.22 -43.38
C ASN A 325 5.69 -3.30 -44.47
N LYS A 326 6.96 -3.46 -44.07
CA LYS A 326 8.10 -3.64 -44.99
C LYS A 326 7.93 -4.91 -45.84
N TYR A 327 7.61 -6.05 -45.23
CA TYR A 327 7.39 -7.31 -45.98
C TYR A 327 6.27 -7.19 -47.01
N LEU A 328 5.14 -6.55 -46.65
CA LEU A 328 4.02 -6.30 -47.58
C LEU A 328 4.43 -5.38 -48.75
N GLN A 329 5.30 -4.39 -48.51
CA GLN A 329 5.85 -3.53 -49.55
C GLN A 329 6.77 -4.32 -50.51
N ALA A 330 7.64 -5.19 -49.99
CA ALA A 330 8.50 -6.03 -50.81
C ALA A 330 7.70 -7.05 -51.65
N GLN A 331 6.67 -7.67 -51.06
CA GLN A 331 5.71 -8.52 -51.79
C GLN A 331 4.98 -7.74 -52.88
N ALA A 332 4.59 -6.47 -52.64
CA ALA A 332 3.97 -5.62 -53.65
C ALA A 332 4.92 -5.28 -54.80
N TYR A 333 6.21 -5.05 -54.53
CA TYR A 333 7.22 -4.86 -55.59
C TYR A 333 7.46 -6.13 -56.40
N ILE A 334 7.55 -7.31 -55.77
CA ILE A 334 7.67 -8.60 -56.48
C ILE A 334 6.47 -8.84 -57.41
N ASN A 335 5.24 -8.60 -56.93
CA ASN A 335 4.04 -8.75 -57.75
C ASN A 335 4.02 -7.77 -58.94
N GLN A 336 4.55 -6.56 -58.77
CA GLN A 336 4.71 -5.60 -59.87
C GLN A 336 5.83 -6.03 -60.85
N ALA A 337 6.94 -6.58 -60.34
CA ALA A 337 8.07 -7.05 -61.14
C ALA A 337 7.68 -8.23 -62.04
N GLU A 338 7.00 -9.23 -61.48
CA GLU A 338 6.45 -10.38 -62.21
C GLU A 338 5.44 -9.95 -63.29
N ASN A 339 4.67 -8.89 -63.06
CA ASN A 339 3.75 -8.35 -64.06
C ASN A 339 4.46 -7.52 -65.14
N ALA A 340 5.53 -6.80 -64.80
CA ALA A 340 6.39 -6.11 -65.76
C ALA A 340 7.10 -7.13 -66.68
N PHE A 341 7.69 -8.18 -66.11
CA PHE A 341 8.35 -9.27 -66.84
C PHE A 341 7.40 -9.97 -67.82
N LYS A 342 6.17 -10.32 -67.37
CA LYS A 342 5.11 -10.87 -68.24
C LYS A 342 4.66 -9.93 -69.36
N SER A 343 4.94 -8.63 -69.23
CA SER A 343 4.65 -7.60 -70.24
C SER A 343 5.85 -7.32 -71.17
N GLY A 344 6.98 -8.01 -70.98
CA GLY A 344 8.24 -7.75 -71.70
C GLY A 344 9.07 -6.56 -71.18
N ASP A 345 8.63 -5.94 -70.08
CA ASP A 345 9.26 -4.76 -69.47
C ASP A 345 10.38 -5.20 -68.49
N CYS A 346 11.46 -5.73 -69.07
CA CYS A 346 12.59 -6.35 -68.37
C CYS A 346 13.30 -5.40 -67.38
N ASP A 347 13.67 -4.20 -67.82
CA ASP A 347 14.42 -3.24 -67.00
C ASP A 347 13.65 -2.87 -65.72
N LYS A 348 12.34 -2.70 -65.83
CA LYS A 348 11.45 -2.40 -64.71
C LYS A 348 11.23 -3.61 -63.80
N ALA A 349 11.18 -4.83 -64.35
CA ALA A 349 11.15 -6.04 -63.53
C ALA A 349 12.41 -6.16 -62.67
N ILE A 350 13.58 -5.91 -63.26
CA ILE A 350 14.88 -5.87 -62.58
C ILE A 350 14.92 -4.77 -61.51
N GLU A 351 14.46 -3.56 -61.83
CA GLU A 351 14.39 -2.43 -60.88
C GLU A 351 13.50 -2.74 -59.66
N LEU A 352 12.33 -3.35 -59.88
CA LEU A 352 11.37 -3.71 -58.85
C LEU A 352 11.85 -4.88 -57.98
N TYR A 353 12.54 -5.88 -58.56
CA TYR A 353 13.17 -6.94 -57.78
C TYR A 353 14.27 -6.40 -56.86
N ASN A 354 15.12 -5.50 -57.35
CA ASN A 354 16.15 -4.86 -56.53
C ASN A 354 15.56 -4.03 -55.36
N LYS A 355 14.43 -3.34 -55.57
CA LYS A 355 13.67 -2.66 -54.49
C LYS A 355 13.15 -3.64 -53.43
N ALA A 356 12.66 -4.82 -53.82
CA ALA A 356 12.22 -5.85 -52.88
C ALA A 356 13.39 -6.47 -52.10
N ILE A 357 14.50 -6.78 -52.78
CA ILE A 357 15.74 -7.30 -52.19
C ILE A 357 16.28 -6.34 -51.14
N SER A 358 16.39 -5.05 -51.45
CA SER A 358 16.89 -4.03 -50.51
C SER A 358 16.05 -3.93 -49.23
N ILE A 359 14.72 -4.16 -49.32
CA ILE A 359 13.85 -4.23 -48.15
C ILE A 359 14.13 -5.48 -47.31
N TYR A 360 14.31 -6.65 -47.93
CA TYR A 360 14.66 -7.87 -47.20
C TYR A 360 16.06 -7.80 -46.57
N GLU A 361 17.05 -7.17 -47.22
CA GLU A 361 18.36 -6.88 -46.63
C GLU A 361 18.23 -5.94 -45.42
N GLY A 362 17.41 -4.88 -45.53
CA GLY A 362 17.03 -3.98 -44.42
C GLY A 362 16.09 -4.60 -43.36
N LEU A 363 15.75 -5.88 -43.51
CA LEU A 363 15.07 -6.74 -42.54
C LEU A 363 15.95 -7.92 -42.07
N LYS A 364 17.18 -8.05 -42.60
CA LYS A 364 18.10 -9.20 -42.45
C LYS A 364 17.58 -10.56 -42.93
N ASP A 365 16.48 -10.62 -43.68
CA ASP A 365 15.88 -11.88 -44.14
C ASP A 365 16.71 -12.52 -45.26
N THR A 366 17.76 -13.26 -44.89
CA THR A 366 18.68 -13.91 -45.83
C THR A 366 17.97 -14.87 -46.77
N THR A 367 16.99 -15.63 -46.28
CA THR A 367 16.23 -16.60 -47.08
C THR A 367 15.40 -15.92 -48.17
N ARG A 368 14.71 -14.82 -47.87
CA ARG A 368 13.94 -14.06 -48.89
C ARG A 368 14.85 -13.21 -49.78
N VAL A 369 16.01 -12.75 -49.30
CA VAL A 369 17.07 -12.15 -50.14
C VAL A 369 17.60 -13.16 -51.16
N GLU A 370 17.97 -14.37 -50.75
CA GLU A 370 18.48 -15.42 -51.64
C GLU A 370 17.42 -15.86 -52.67
N THR A 371 16.19 -16.10 -52.20
CA THR A 371 15.04 -16.44 -53.06
C THR A 371 14.78 -15.36 -54.13
N ALA A 372 14.81 -14.09 -53.73
CA ALA A 372 14.58 -12.97 -54.65
C ALA A 372 15.76 -12.74 -55.61
N LYS A 373 17.01 -12.93 -55.17
CA LYS A 373 18.21 -12.81 -56.02
C LYS A 373 18.28 -13.92 -57.07
N LYS A 374 17.98 -15.17 -56.70
CA LYS A 374 17.86 -16.27 -57.67
C LYS A 374 16.79 -15.96 -58.73
N ARG A 375 15.62 -15.47 -58.31
CA ARG A 375 14.54 -15.15 -59.24
C ARG A 375 14.86 -13.94 -60.14
N LEU A 376 15.67 -13.01 -59.66
CA LEU A 376 16.24 -11.92 -60.47
C LEU A 376 17.21 -12.46 -61.53
N GLU A 377 18.11 -13.38 -61.16
CA GLU A 377 19.04 -14.05 -62.11
C GLU A 377 18.29 -14.78 -63.23
N GLU A 378 17.21 -15.51 -62.90
CA GLU A 378 16.31 -16.15 -63.89
C GLU A 378 15.68 -15.14 -64.87
N ILE A 379 15.36 -13.93 -64.41
CA ILE A 379 14.79 -12.85 -65.23
C ILE A 379 15.88 -12.20 -66.10
N GLU A 380 17.05 -11.91 -65.53
CA GLU A 380 18.20 -11.35 -66.26
C GLU A 380 18.69 -12.30 -67.37
N ASP A 381 18.69 -13.61 -67.14
CA ASP A 381 18.97 -14.62 -68.16
C ASP A 381 17.92 -14.62 -69.29
N ALA A 382 16.63 -14.61 -68.94
CA ALA A 382 15.53 -14.62 -69.91
C ALA A 382 15.44 -13.32 -70.74
N CYS A 383 15.92 -12.20 -70.19
CA CYS A 383 15.94 -10.89 -70.84
C CYS A 383 17.18 -10.65 -71.72
N LYS A 384 18.14 -11.59 -71.80
CA LYS A 384 19.30 -11.47 -72.71
C LYS A 384 18.83 -11.51 -74.18
N PRO A 385 19.30 -10.59 -75.05
CA PRO A 385 18.98 -10.65 -76.47
C PRO A 385 19.53 -11.96 -77.07
N PRO A 386 18.85 -12.53 -78.10
CA PRO A 386 19.33 -13.75 -78.74
C PRO A 386 20.75 -13.54 -79.29
N PRO A 387 21.65 -14.54 -79.15
CA PRO A 387 23.06 -14.36 -79.42
C PRO A 387 23.31 -13.94 -80.88
N THR A 388 23.80 -12.72 -81.07
CA THR A 388 24.13 -12.18 -82.38
C THR A 388 25.23 -13.02 -83.03
N THR A 389 24.91 -13.63 -84.17
CA THR A 389 25.79 -14.58 -84.87
C THR A 389 26.90 -13.86 -85.65
N THR A 390 27.84 -13.28 -84.94
CA THR A 390 29.09 -12.71 -85.48
C THR A 390 30.27 -13.24 -84.64
N PRO A 391 31.30 -13.85 -85.25
CA PRO A 391 32.42 -14.39 -84.50
C PRO A 391 33.23 -13.25 -83.84
N PRO A 392 33.57 -13.34 -82.54
CA PRO A 392 34.34 -12.30 -81.87
C PRO A 392 35.78 -12.25 -82.41
N PRO A 393 36.38 -11.05 -82.56
CA PRO A 393 37.81 -10.94 -82.84
C PRO A 393 38.63 -11.53 -81.68
N PRO A 394 39.82 -12.09 -81.93
CA PRO A 394 40.61 -12.80 -80.93
C PRO A 394 41.00 -11.89 -79.76
N SER A 395 40.69 -12.31 -78.53
CA SER A 395 40.94 -11.50 -77.35
C SER A 395 42.42 -11.44 -76.98
N PHE A 396 42.80 -10.37 -76.29
CA PHE A 396 44.16 -10.13 -75.77
C PHE A 396 44.73 -11.29 -74.92
N PHE A 397 43.87 -12.09 -74.27
CA PHE A 397 44.27 -13.08 -73.26
C PHE A 397 45.03 -14.30 -73.82
N ASP A 398 44.78 -14.73 -75.06
CA ASP A 398 45.43 -15.93 -75.61
C ASP A 398 46.94 -15.76 -75.80
N LYS A 399 47.43 -14.53 -75.91
CA LYS A 399 48.87 -14.22 -75.94
C LYS A 399 49.53 -14.38 -74.56
N TYR A 400 48.81 -14.15 -73.47
CA TYR A 400 49.35 -14.09 -72.11
C TYR A 400 49.14 -15.37 -71.28
N LYS A 401 48.28 -16.28 -71.73
CA LYS A 401 47.95 -17.57 -71.10
C LYS A 401 49.18 -18.42 -70.72
N LYS A 402 50.28 -18.34 -71.49
CA LYS A 402 51.55 -19.04 -71.22
C LYS A 402 52.39 -18.40 -70.10
N TYR A 403 52.29 -17.09 -69.89
CA TYR A 403 53.07 -16.37 -68.87
C TYR A 403 52.44 -16.45 -67.48
N LEU A 404 51.11 -16.54 -67.41
CA LEU A 404 50.39 -16.64 -66.13
C LEU A 404 50.75 -17.92 -65.35
N ALA A 405 50.94 -19.05 -66.04
CA ALA A 405 51.38 -20.30 -65.43
C ALA A 405 52.80 -20.20 -64.85
N ALA A 406 53.73 -19.51 -65.54
CA ALA A 406 55.10 -19.31 -65.05
C ALA A 406 55.14 -18.45 -63.78
N LEU A 407 54.25 -17.44 -63.67
CA LEU A 407 54.15 -16.58 -62.49
C LEU A 407 53.76 -17.38 -61.24
N VAL A 408 52.76 -18.29 -61.35
CA VAL A 408 52.31 -19.14 -60.25
C VAL A 408 53.42 -20.09 -59.77
N VAL A 409 54.19 -20.68 -60.70
CA VAL A 409 55.34 -21.53 -60.36
C VAL A 409 56.44 -20.73 -59.65
N LEU A 410 56.72 -19.51 -60.10
CA LEU A 410 57.71 -18.64 -59.45
C LEU A 410 57.32 -18.30 -58.00
N ILE A 411 56.04 -18.00 -57.76
CA ILE A 411 55.50 -17.71 -56.43
C ILE A 411 55.58 -18.93 -55.50
N LEU A 412 55.26 -20.13 -56.02
CA LEU A 412 55.40 -21.39 -55.26
C LEU A 412 56.86 -21.69 -54.89
N LEU A 413 57.81 -21.43 -55.79
CA LEU A 413 59.25 -21.61 -55.52
C LEU A 413 59.76 -20.62 -54.46
N LEU A 414 59.30 -19.36 -54.50
CA LEU A 414 59.61 -18.35 -53.47
C LEU A 414 59.01 -18.73 -52.10
N PHE A 415 57.79 -19.25 -52.07
CA PHE A 415 57.14 -19.73 -50.85
C PHE A 415 57.89 -20.93 -50.23
N LEU A 416 58.29 -21.90 -51.05
CA LEU A 416 59.11 -23.04 -50.61
C LEU A 416 60.49 -22.59 -50.10
N TYR A 417 61.15 -21.65 -50.79
CA TYR A 417 62.42 -21.07 -50.34
C TYR A 417 62.29 -20.43 -48.94
N PHE A 418 61.24 -19.65 -48.72
CA PHE A 418 60.96 -19.01 -47.42
C PHE A 418 60.74 -20.05 -46.30
N MET A 419 60.03 -21.14 -46.59
CA MET A 419 59.82 -22.25 -45.64
C MET A 419 61.11 -23.03 -45.30
N THR A 420 62.12 -23.05 -46.17
CA THR A 420 63.38 -23.79 -45.91
C THR A 420 64.40 -23.06 -45.05
N THR A 421 64.32 -21.72 -44.93
CA THR A 421 65.35 -20.91 -44.25
C THR A 421 65.07 -20.65 -42.76
N ALA A 422 63.85 -20.93 -42.28
CA ALA A 422 63.39 -20.52 -40.95
C ALA A 422 63.62 -21.56 -39.82
N LYS A 423 64.87 -21.79 -39.37
CA LYS A 423 65.13 -22.57 -38.13
C LYS A 423 66.27 -22.07 -37.21
N LYS A 424 65.87 -21.77 -35.96
CA LYS A 424 66.54 -22.07 -34.66
C LYS A 424 67.50 -21.05 -33.99
N LYS A 425 67.07 -20.56 -32.82
CA LYS A 425 67.76 -20.43 -31.50
C LYS A 425 66.65 -20.23 -30.43
N GLU A 426 66.48 -21.08 -29.40
CA GLU A 426 67.20 -21.19 -28.10
C GLU A 426 67.14 -19.92 -27.22
N LYS A 427 66.86 -19.91 -25.90
CA LYS A 427 66.44 -20.84 -24.80
C LYS A 427 65.77 -19.94 -23.68
N GLN A 428 65.18 -20.34 -22.53
CA GLN A 428 65.73 -21.13 -21.41
C GLN A 428 64.79 -21.23 -20.14
N LYS A 429 64.49 -22.46 -19.64
CA LYS A 429 64.16 -22.87 -18.21
C LYS A 429 62.94 -22.24 -17.48
N ARG A 430 62.34 -22.79 -16.39
CA ARG A 430 62.44 -24.05 -15.56
C ARG A 430 61.03 -24.29 -14.90
N VAL A 431 60.48 -25.52 -14.81
CA VAL A 431 60.52 -26.48 -13.65
C VAL A 431 59.83 -25.96 -12.37
N THR A 432 58.82 -26.61 -11.75
CA THR A 432 58.14 -27.93 -12.01
C THR A 432 56.59 -27.82 -11.92
N GLU A 433 55.67 -28.70 -11.42
CA GLU A 433 55.65 -29.98 -10.63
C GLU A 433 54.44 -30.89 -11.02
N LYS A 434 53.84 -31.70 -10.11
CA LYS A 434 52.74 -32.66 -10.45
C LYS A 434 51.67 -32.90 -9.33
N PRO A 435 50.39 -33.16 -9.69
CA PRO A 435 49.30 -33.57 -8.77
C PRO A 435 48.67 -34.98 -9.04
N PRO A 436 48.06 -35.66 -8.03
CA PRO A 436 47.19 -36.84 -8.27
C PRO A 436 45.96 -37.02 -7.32
N LEU A 437 45.14 -38.06 -7.60
CA LEU A 437 44.12 -38.75 -6.75
C LEU A 437 42.76 -38.04 -6.46
N ILE A 438 41.52 -38.58 -6.56
CA ILE A 438 40.78 -39.81 -7.02
C ILE A 438 39.66 -40.11 -5.99
N LYS A 439 38.54 -40.71 -6.45
CA LYS A 439 37.34 -41.30 -5.76
C LYS A 439 36.08 -40.41 -5.73
N GLU A 440 34.85 -40.80 -6.07
CA GLU A 440 34.08 -42.01 -6.45
C GLU A 440 32.83 -42.14 -5.55
N LYS A 441 31.64 -42.25 -6.19
CA LYS A 441 30.38 -43.01 -5.89
C LYS A 441 30.08 -43.54 -4.45
N PRO A 442 28.78 -43.72 -4.03
CA PRO A 442 27.71 -44.29 -4.87
C PRO A 442 26.25 -43.77 -4.65
N VAL A 443 25.32 -44.48 -5.30
CA VAL A 443 23.84 -44.34 -5.32
C VAL A 443 23.16 -45.07 -4.16
N LYS A 444 21.96 -44.62 -3.72
CA LYS A 444 20.83 -45.52 -3.40
C LYS A 444 19.45 -44.84 -3.40
N GLU A 445 18.42 -45.68 -3.27
CA GLU A 445 17.01 -45.52 -3.71
C GLU A 445 16.12 -46.34 -2.76
N GLU A 446 14.91 -45.88 -2.41
CA GLU A 446 13.88 -46.72 -1.74
C GLU A 446 12.45 -46.13 -1.85
N THR A 447 11.42 -46.92 -1.52
CA THR A 447 9.98 -46.73 -1.87
C THR A 447 9.04 -47.45 -0.88
N ALA A 448 7.72 -47.20 -0.76
CA ALA A 448 6.79 -46.26 -1.43
C ALA A 448 5.88 -45.55 -0.36
N LYS A 449 4.53 -45.45 -0.34
CA LYS A 449 3.39 -45.87 -1.21
C LYS A 449 2.22 -44.85 -1.14
N GLU A 450 0.95 -45.27 -1.23
CA GLU A 450 -0.24 -44.40 -1.31
C GLU A 450 -0.84 -44.03 0.06
N GLU A 451 -1.59 -42.92 0.12
CA GLU A 451 -3.02 -42.98 0.50
C GLU A 451 -3.81 -41.85 -0.19
N GLU A 452 -5.12 -42.03 -0.37
CA GLU A 452 -5.98 -41.20 -1.22
C GLU A 452 -6.98 -40.37 -0.40
N LYS A 453 -7.04 -39.04 -0.65
CA LYS A 453 -8.21 -38.21 -0.33
C LYS A 453 -8.22 -36.87 -1.06
N GLU A 454 -9.37 -36.59 -1.65
CA GLU A 454 -9.78 -35.34 -2.29
C GLU A 454 -10.04 -34.23 -1.25
N LYS A 455 -9.48 -33.03 -1.47
CA LYS A 455 -9.92 -31.77 -0.83
C LYS A 455 -9.26 -30.54 -1.45
N GLU A 456 -10.04 -29.48 -1.65
CA GLU A 456 -9.55 -28.15 -1.99
C GLU A 456 -9.04 -27.43 -0.72
N GLU A 457 -7.80 -26.93 -0.74
CA GLU A 457 -7.39 -25.68 -0.05
C GLU A 457 -5.90 -25.35 -0.29
N ARG A 458 -5.59 -24.05 -0.42
CA ARG A 458 -4.24 -23.42 -0.39
C ARG A 458 -3.32 -23.80 -1.58
N PRO A 459 -2.33 -22.95 -1.93
CA PRO A 459 -1.39 -23.26 -3.02
C PRO A 459 -0.59 -24.52 -2.69
N THR A 460 -0.75 -25.53 -3.52
CA THR A 460 -0.30 -26.89 -3.23
C THR A 460 1.20 -27.06 -3.41
N LYS A 461 1.77 -28.03 -2.69
CA LYS A 461 3.16 -28.49 -2.91
C LYS A 461 3.43 -28.80 -4.40
N ALA A 462 2.43 -29.34 -5.11
CA ALA A 462 2.49 -29.63 -6.54
C ALA A 462 2.56 -28.38 -7.44
N GLU A 463 1.90 -27.28 -7.08
CA GLU A 463 1.99 -26.02 -7.84
C GLU A 463 3.36 -25.34 -7.66
N LYS A 464 3.90 -25.36 -6.43
CA LYS A 464 5.29 -24.92 -6.20
C LYS A 464 6.32 -25.83 -6.89
N GLU A 465 6.02 -27.12 -7.02
CA GLU A 465 6.85 -28.05 -7.81
C GLU A 465 6.75 -27.79 -9.32
N LYS A 466 5.58 -27.42 -9.86
CA LYS A 466 5.43 -26.97 -11.26
C LYS A 466 6.27 -25.73 -11.54
N LEU A 467 6.21 -24.72 -10.67
CA LEU A 467 7.07 -23.53 -10.74
C LEU A 467 8.55 -23.90 -10.78
N LEU A 468 9.02 -24.76 -9.88
CA LEU A 468 10.41 -25.20 -9.84
C LEU A 468 10.82 -26.01 -11.08
N ARG A 469 9.92 -26.85 -11.62
CA ARG A 469 10.13 -27.58 -12.88
C ARG A 469 10.27 -26.62 -14.07
N LEU A 470 9.41 -25.61 -14.19
CA LEU A 470 9.50 -24.59 -15.24
C LEU A 470 10.79 -23.77 -15.11
N TYR A 471 11.14 -23.33 -13.90
CA TYR A 471 12.41 -22.62 -13.65
C TYR A 471 13.61 -23.43 -14.14
N ASN A 472 13.72 -24.70 -13.72
CA ASN A 472 14.78 -25.61 -14.16
C ASN A 472 14.76 -25.84 -15.69
N GLY A 473 13.58 -25.83 -16.32
CA GLY A 473 13.42 -25.83 -17.77
C GLY A 473 14.02 -24.59 -18.44
N THR A 474 13.69 -23.40 -17.97
CA THR A 474 14.26 -22.14 -18.48
C THR A 474 15.78 -22.09 -18.30
N GLU A 475 16.30 -22.50 -17.14
CA GLU A 475 17.75 -22.60 -16.89
C GLU A 475 18.45 -23.57 -17.86
N LYS A 476 17.82 -24.71 -18.18
CA LYS A 476 18.36 -25.66 -19.15
C LYS A 476 18.38 -25.05 -20.56
N ILE A 477 17.28 -24.43 -20.97
CA ILE A 477 17.12 -23.84 -22.30
C ILE A 477 18.12 -22.68 -22.49
N LEU A 478 18.32 -21.82 -21.48
CA LEU A 478 19.36 -20.77 -21.51
C LEU A 478 20.79 -21.27 -21.71
N LYS A 479 21.08 -22.52 -21.33
CA LYS A 479 22.38 -23.18 -21.50
C LYS A 479 22.51 -23.92 -22.84
N THR A 480 21.39 -24.38 -23.42
CA THR A 480 21.35 -25.01 -24.75
C THR A 480 21.28 -23.98 -25.88
N PHE A 481 20.55 -22.88 -25.68
CA PHE A 481 20.32 -21.85 -26.70
C PHE A 481 21.52 -20.88 -26.78
N THR A 482 22.65 -21.39 -27.26
CA THR A 482 23.78 -20.56 -27.71
C THR A 482 23.42 -19.90 -29.06
N PRO A 483 24.07 -18.78 -29.44
CA PRO A 483 23.83 -18.12 -30.73
C PRO A 483 23.98 -19.08 -31.92
N GLU A 484 24.94 -20.00 -31.87
CA GLU A 484 25.23 -20.98 -32.92
C GLU A 484 24.11 -22.03 -33.04
N TYR A 485 23.56 -22.48 -31.90
CA TYR A 485 22.44 -23.42 -31.88
C TYR A 485 21.17 -22.76 -32.40
N ILE A 486 20.80 -21.59 -31.88
CA ILE A 486 19.61 -20.82 -32.32
C ILE A 486 19.68 -20.55 -33.83
N LYS A 487 20.84 -20.10 -34.33
CA LYS A 487 21.04 -19.80 -35.76
C LYS A 487 20.93 -21.02 -36.68
N SER A 488 21.08 -22.24 -36.15
CA SER A 488 20.92 -23.48 -36.91
C SER A 488 19.59 -24.21 -36.67
N HIS A 489 18.85 -23.84 -35.62
CA HIS A 489 17.62 -24.50 -35.17
C HIS A 489 16.51 -23.48 -34.85
N ILE A 490 16.38 -22.42 -35.65
CA ILE A 490 15.56 -21.24 -35.32
C ILE A 490 14.06 -21.57 -35.14
N GLU A 491 13.52 -22.48 -35.94
CA GLU A 491 12.12 -22.91 -35.83
C GLU A 491 11.88 -23.70 -34.53
N GLU A 492 12.77 -24.65 -34.19
CA GLU A 492 12.76 -25.40 -32.93
C GLU A 492 12.89 -24.45 -31.72
N ALA A 493 13.76 -23.44 -31.80
CA ALA A 493 13.95 -22.46 -30.74
C ALA A 493 12.69 -21.61 -30.50
N VAL A 494 11.99 -21.22 -31.57
CA VAL A 494 10.71 -20.50 -31.50
C VAL A 494 9.57 -21.37 -30.96
N ASP A 495 9.48 -22.64 -31.38
CA ASP A 495 8.47 -23.58 -30.87
C ASP A 495 8.68 -23.89 -29.38
N VAL A 496 9.92 -24.14 -28.95
CA VAL A 496 10.26 -24.34 -27.52
C VAL A 496 9.95 -23.09 -26.69
N TYR A 497 10.24 -21.90 -27.19
CA TYR A 497 9.85 -20.64 -26.53
C TYR A 497 8.33 -20.46 -26.46
N SER A 498 7.59 -20.86 -27.50
CA SER A 498 6.12 -20.82 -27.52
C SER A 498 5.50 -21.78 -26.49
N VAL A 499 6.11 -22.95 -26.28
CA VAL A 499 5.76 -23.89 -25.21
C VAL A 499 6.06 -23.29 -23.82
N LEU A 500 7.25 -22.70 -23.61
CA LEU A 500 7.59 -22.02 -22.34
C LEU A 500 6.58 -20.93 -21.96
N ILE A 501 6.21 -20.06 -22.91
CA ILE A 501 5.23 -18.99 -22.68
C ILE A 501 3.86 -19.58 -22.34
N LYS A 502 3.47 -20.67 -23.00
CA LYS A 502 2.22 -21.38 -22.69
C LYS A 502 2.24 -21.97 -21.27
N GLU A 503 3.29 -22.72 -20.91
CA GLU A 503 3.42 -23.32 -19.57
C GLU A 503 3.43 -22.26 -18.47
N ARG A 504 4.15 -21.14 -18.68
CA ARG A 504 4.11 -19.97 -17.78
C ARG A 504 2.69 -19.43 -17.61
N ASN A 505 1.94 -19.27 -18.71
CA ASN A 505 0.60 -18.71 -18.69
C ASN A 505 -0.47 -19.65 -18.10
N GLU A 506 -0.19 -20.95 -17.99
CA GLU A 506 -1.04 -21.93 -17.31
C GLU A 506 -0.77 -22.03 -15.78
N MET A 507 0.19 -21.28 -15.23
CA MET A 507 0.48 -21.25 -13.79
C MET A 507 -0.24 -20.12 -13.05
N LYS A 508 -0.70 -20.43 -11.83
CA LYS A 508 -1.19 -19.44 -10.86
C LYS A 508 -0.02 -18.57 -10.37
N ARG A 509 -0.28 -17.27 -10.21
CA ARG A 509 0.68 -16.28 -9.70
C ARG A 509 0.61 -16.14 -8.18
N GLY A 510 1.66 -15.58 -7.58
CA GLY A 510 1.74 -15.28 -6.15
C GLY A 510 1.98 -16.50 -5.26
N ILE A 511 2.46 -17.61 -5.83
CA ILE A 511 2.78 -18.85 -5.10
C ILE A 511 4.24 -18.84 -4.64
N ASP A 512 5.14 -18.28 -5.45
CA ASP A 512 6.53 -18.01 -5.09
C ASP A 512 7.04 -16.81 -5.90
N PRO A 513 6.82 -15.56 -5.44
CA PRO A 513 7.16 -14.37 -6.21
C PRO A 513 8.64 -14.26 -6.60
N GLU A 514 9.56 -14.77 -5.76
CA GLU A 514 11.01 -14.75 -6.04
C GLU A 514 11.38 -15.76 -7.15
N LEU A 515 10.68 -16.89 -7.22
CA LEU A 515 10.85 -17.88 -8.28
C LEU A 515 10.13 -17.47 -9.56
N GLU A 516 8.95 -16.84 -9.45
CA GLU A 516 8.20 -16.24 -10.56
C GLU A 516 9.04 -15.15 -11.25
N GLU A 517 9.63 -14.20 -10.51
CA GLU A 517 10.52 -13.16 -11.07
C GLU A 517 11.71 -13.77 -11.85
N LYS A 518 12.33 -14.82 -11.32
CA LYS A 518 13.45 -15.51 -11.99
C LYS A 518 13.01 -16.23 -13.26
N ILE A 519 11.80 -16.79 -13.29
CA ILE A 519 11.22 -17.39 -14.50
C ILE A 519 10.98 -16.30 -15.56
N GLU A 520 10.37 -15.17 -15.21
CA GLU A 520 10.17 -14.04 -16.13
C GLU A 520 11.49 -13.55 -16.73
N LYS A 521 12.51 -13.36 -15.87
CA LYS A 521 13.86 -12.93 -16.29
C LYS A 521 14.48 -13.94 -17.26
N ASN A 522 14.43 -15.23 -16.94
CA ASN A 522 15.01 -16.26 -17.80
C ASN A 522 14.26 -16.35 -19.15
N ILE A 523 12.93 -16.25 -19.14
CA ILE A 523 12.10 -16.22 -20.35
C ILE A 523 12.44 -15.00 -21.22
N LYS A 524 12.66 -13.82 -20.61
CA LYS A 524 13.09 -12.61 -21.34
C LYS A 524 14.50 -12.75 -21.93
N GLU A 525 15.45 -13.38 -21.22
CA GLU A 525 16.78 -13.65 -21.79
C GLU A 525 16.74 -14.71 -22.93
N ILE A 526 15.85 -15.71 -22.85
CA ILE A 526 15.59 -16.65 -23.97
C ILE A 526 15.01 -15.90 -25.17
N GLU A 527 14.01 -15.03 -24.93
CA GLU A 527 13.37 -14.20 -25.95
C GLU A 527 14.38 -13.30 -26.66
N GLU A 528 15.18 -12.54 -25.91
CA GLU A 528 16.23 -11.67 -26.43
C GLU A 528 17.29 -12.46 -27.22
N LYS A 529 17.70 -13.64 -26.75
CA LYS A 529 18.63 -14.51 -27.49
C LYS A 529 18.05 -14.96 -28.84
N ILE A 530 16.79 -15.41 -28.89
CA ILE A 530 16.14 -15.82 -30.15
C ILE A 530 16.02 -14.64 -31.11
N PHE A 531 15.47 -13.51 -30.66
CA PHE A 531 15.30 -12.32 -31.49
C PHE A 531 16.63 -11.63 -31.87
N SER A 532 17.75 -11.93 -31.20
CA SER A 532 19.08 -11.46 -31.62
C SER A 532 19.65 -12.17 -32.86
N GLN A 533 19.15 -13.37 -33.17
CA GLN A 533 19.56 -14.16 -34.35
C GLN A 533 18.59 -14.02 -35.54
N LEU A 534 17.59 -13.14 -35.40
CA LEU A 534 16.63 -12.71 -36.43
C LEU A 534 16.99 -11.31 -37.01
#